data_AF-V7FF46-F1
#
_entry.id   AF-V7FF46-F1
#
_cell.length_a   1.000
_cell.length_b   1.000
_cell.length_c   1.000
_cell.angle_alpha   90.00
_cell.angle_beta   90.00
_cell.angle_gamma   90.00
#
_symmetry.space_group_name_H-M   'P 1'
#
loop_
_entity.id
_entity.type
_entity.pdbx_description
1 polymer ?
#
loop_
_entity_poly.entity_id
_entity_poly.type
_entity_poly.pdbx_seq_one_letter_code
_entity_poly.pdbx_strand_id
1 'polypeptide(L)'
;MAEIDHASILFPNDAPSKPASVPEWAQAQHAAAEQRLTGNHGKPDPAAAAMFPSERKAEASPPAGKDDDAASILFRDDAARKDVDYERAVGGELDQFTLDAMKDGDTERASALKAATAALSEDFRASGTDTATIEEAFTIVRQSADSFSPPTPEQIEAGFAASMTELTSAGVTDADLTIARQFIRDLELVSPGVVASLERHGAGNNPKLVRAAIKEAKRRGYR
;
A
#
# COMPACT_ATOMS: atom_id res chain seq x y z
N MET A 1 22.10 -33.84 29.20
CA MET A 1 21.34 -33.92 30.45
C MET A 1 20.29 -32.85 30.38
N ALA A 2 19.03 -33.23 30.22
CA ALA A 2 17.92 -32.28 30.15
C ALA A 2 17.55 -31.88 31.59
N GLU A 3 17.61 -30.59 31.89
CA GLU A 3 17.02 -30.03 33.11
C GLU A 3 15.51 -30.22 33.01
N ILE A 4 14.98 -31.13 33.84
CA ILE A 4 13.56 -31.28 34.03
C ILE A 4 13.16 -30.15 34.97
N ASP A 5 12.44 -29.16 34.43
CA ASP A 5 11.84 -28.11 35.23
C ASP A 5 10.82 -28.73 36.19
N HIS A 6 11.18 -28.78 37.47
CA HIS A 6 10.40 -29.40 38.53
C HIS A 6 9.06 -28.69 38.77
N ALA A 7 8.85 -27.47 38.24
CA ALA A 7 7.57 -26.79 38.28
C ALA A 7 6.51 -27.47 37.38
N SER A 8 6.93 -28.10 36.27
CA SER A 8 6.03 -28.78 35.33
C SER A 8 5.45 -30.12 35.83
N ILE A 9 5.92 -30.62 36.99
CA ILE A 9 5.43 -31.88 37.59
C ILE A 9 4.23 -31.62 38.51
N LEU A 10 4.15 -30.42 39.11
CA LEU A 10 3.10 -30.08 40.08
C LEU A 10 1.84 -29.49 39.42
N PHE A 11 1.97 -28.92 38.22
CA PHE A 11 0.85 -28.34 37.46
C PHE A 11 0.91 -28.78 35.99
N PRO A 12 0.46 -30.00 35.65
CA PRO A 12 0.45 -30.49 34.27
C PRO A 12 -0.42 -29.65 33.31
N ASN A 13 -1.28 -28.78 33.86
CA ASN A 13 -2.13 -27.85 33.12
C ASN A 13 -1.51 -26.45 32.93
N ASP A 14 -0.32 -26.20 33.50
CA ASP A 14 0.38 -24.90 33.44
C ASP A 14 1.64 -24.98 32.56
N ALA A 15 1.68 -25.97 31.66
CA ALA A 15 2.59 -25.92 30.54
C ALA A 15 2.15 -24.74 29.64
N PRO A 16 3.03 -23.79 29.28
CA PRO A 16 2.67 -22.77 28.32
C PRO A 16 2.19 -23.46 27.05
N SER A 17 0.92 -23.27 26.72
CA SER A 17 0.34 -23.71 25.46
C SER A 17 1.30 -23.29 24.37
N LYS A 18 1.93 -24.26 23.70
CA LYS A 18 2.77 -23.99 22.52
C LYS A 18 2.02 -22.96 21.67
N PRO A 19 2.67 -21.87 21.23
CA PRO A 19 2.00 -20.88 20.40
C PRO A 19 1.33 -21.65 19.27
N ALA A 20 0.01 -21.52 19.16
CA ALA A 20 -0.79 -22.27 18.21
C ALA A 20 -0.14 -22.07 16.84
N SER A 21 0.55 -23.09 16.34
CA SER A 21 1.23 -23.01 15.05
C SER A 21 0.15 -22.74 14.03
N VAL A 22 0.24 -21.59 13.35
CA VAL A 22 -0.71 -21.18 12.33
C VAL A 22 -0.89 -22.36 11.37
N PRO A 23 -2.13 -22.84 11.12
CA PRO A 23 -2.35 -24.02 10.30
C PRO A 23 -1.66 -23.90 8.93
N GLU A 24 -1.10 -25.00 8.43
CA GLU A 24 -0.35 -25.01 7.16
C GLU A 24 -1.17 -24.47 5.98
N TRP A 25 -2.48 -24.73 5.95
CA TRP A 25 -3.38 -24.18 4.94
C TRP A 25 -3.49 -22.65 5.00
N ALA A 26 -3.38 -22.05 6.19
CA ALA A 26 -3.44 -20.60 6.37
C ALA A 26 -2.12 -19.94 5.95
N GLN A 27 -0.99 -20.60 6.22
CA GLN A 27 0.32 -20.17 5.71
C GLN A 27 0.38 -20.23 4.17
N ALA A 28 -0.14 -21.30 3.57
CA ALA A 28 -0.22 -21.42 2.12
C ALA A 28 -1.12 -20.36 1.48
N GLN A 29 -2.24 -20.01 2.13
CA GLN A 29 -3.12 -18.94 1.67
C GLN A 29 -2.44 -17.56 1.76
N HIS A 30 -1.74 -17.29 2.86
CA HIS A 30 -0.98 -16.06 3.05
C HIS A 30 0.09 -15.91 1.96
N ALA A 31 0.93 -16.94 1.77
CA ALA A 31 1.98 -16.91 0.76
C ALA A 31 1.42 -16.76 -0.67
N ALA A 32 0.28 -17.38 -0.97
CA ALA A 32 -0.38 -17.22 -2.26
C ALA A 32 -0.97 -15.82 -2.45
N ALA A 33 -1.47 -15.19 -1.38
CA ALA A 33 -1.93 -13.81 -1.40
C ALA A 33 -0.75 -12.84 -1.59
N GLU A 34 0.35 -13.01 -0.86
CA GLU A 34 1.59 -12.26 -1.04
C GLU A 34 2.07 -12.33 -2.48
N GLN A 35 2.12 -13.51 -3.10
CA GLN A 35 2.54 -13.68 -4.49
C GLN A 35 1.64 -12.92 -5.48
N ARG A 36 0.32 -12.91 -5.26
CA ARG A 36 -0.61 -12.15 -6.12
C ARG A 36 -0.46 -10.64 -5.92
N LEU A 37 -0.22 -10.20 -4.68
CA LEU A 37 0.01 -8.80 -4.37
C LEU A 37 1.33 -8.31 -4.95
N THR A 38 2.43 -9.04 -4.79
CA THR A 38 3.74 -8.65 -5.35
C THR A 38 3.77 -8.68 -6.88
N GLY A 39 2.70 -9.11 -7.55
CA GLY A 39 2.54 -9.04 -8.99
C GLY A 39 3.43 -10.02 -9.77
N ASN A 40 3.02 -10.31 -11.01
CA ASN A 40 3.81 -11.12 -11.94
C ASN A 40 4.77 -10.22 -12.75
N HIS A 41 5.70 -9.52 -12.08
CA HIS A 41 6.60 -8.53 -12.72
C HIS A 41 7.69 -9.11 -13.66
N GLY A 42 7.52 -10.35 -14.12
CA GLY A 42 8.53 -11.07 -14.92
C GLY A 42 8.25 -11.22 -16.41
N LYS A 43 7.13 -10.73 -16.95
CA LYS A 43 6.89 -10.80 -18.40
C LYS A 43 6.38 -9.46 -18.93
N PRO A 44 7.24 -8.63 -19.56
CA PRO A 44 6.74 -7.54 -20.37
C PRO A 44 5.77 -8.10 -21.41
N ASP A 45 4.59 -7.51 -21.49
CA ASP A 45 3.63 -7.80 -22.54
C ASP A 45 4.29 -7.46 -23.89
N PRO A 46 4.58 -8.45 -24.76
CA PRO A 46 5.22 -8.20 -26.06
C PRO A 46 4.36 -7.30 -26.98
N ALA A 47 3.09 -7.06 -26.63
CA ALA A 47 2.23 -6.14 -27.37
C ALA A 47 2.54 -4.65 -27.11
N ALA A 48 3.08 -4.27 -25.94
CA ALA A 48 3.35 -2.87 -25.60
C ALA A 48 4.67 -2.35 -26.21
N ALA A 49 5.66 -3.22 -26.40
CA ALA A 49 6.95 -2.86 -27.00
C ALA A 49 6.89 -2.64 -28.52
N ALA A 50 5.81 -3.06 -29.18
CA ALA A 50 5.65 -2.96 -30.64
C ALA A 50 4.93 -1.69 -31.12
N MET A 51 4.31 -0.90 -30.23
CA MET A 51 3.43 0.21 -30.65
C MET A 51 4.12 1.58 -30.81
N PHE A 52 5.38 1.77 -30.37
CA PHE A 52 6.05 3.08 -30.50
C PHE A 52 7.54 2.98 -30.90
N PRO A 53 7.89 2.69 -32.17
CA PRO A 53 9.28 2.63 -32.61
C PRO A 53 9.91 3.98 -33.02
N SER A 54 9.21 5.12 -32.88
CA SER A 54 9.59 6.33 -33.65
C SER A 54 9.43 7.67 -32.93
N GLU A 55 10.14 7.92 -31.81
CA GLU A 55 10.39 9.31 -31.34
C GLU A 55 11.79 9.49 -30.75
N ARG A 56 12.84 9.12 -31.49
CA ARG A 56 14.20 9.64 -31.28
C ARG A 56 14.63 10.51 -32.46
N LYS A 57 14.24 11.79 -32.42
CA LYS A 57 15.06 12.95 -32.85
C LYS A 57 14.21 14.23 -32.85
N ALA A 58 14.52 15.13 -31.93
CA ALA A 58 14.60 16.55 -32.21
C ALA A 58 15.55 17.17 -31.18
N GLU A 59 16.73 17.56 -31.65
CA GLU A 59 17.65 18.43 -30.94
C GLU A 59 16.96 19.78 -30.69
N ALA A 60 17.00 20.27 -29.45
CA ALA A 60 16.75 21.67 -29.14
C ALA A 60 17.88 22.15 -28.22
N SER A 61 18.66 23.13 -28.71
CA SER A 61 19.69 23.84 -27.94
C SER A 61 19.07 24.58 -26.74
N PRO A 62 19.77 24.71 -25.60
CA PRO A 62 19.24 25.41 -24.43
C PRO A 62 19.34 26.94 -24.59
N PRO A 63 18.34 27.72 -24.13
CA PRO A 63 18.52 29.16 -23.94
C PRO A 63 19.29 29.42 -22.63
N ALA A 64 20.12 30.45 -22.67
CA ALA A 64 21.04 30.83 -21.61
C ALA A 64 20.35 31.67 -20.50
N GLY A 65 20.63 31.28 -19.25
CA GLY A 65 20.82 32.17 -18.08
C GLY A 65 19.57 32.65 -17.33
N LYS A 66 19.40 32.20 -16.07
CA LYS A 66 19.90 32.91 -14.87
C LYS A 66 19.46 32.20 -13.57
N ASP A 67 20.46 32.03 -12.70
CA ASP A 67 20.37 31.86 -11.25
C ASP A 67 19.44 30.75 -10.73
N ASP A 68 19.70 29.51 -11.15
CA ASP A 68 19.19 28.33 -10.44
C ASP A 68 19.93 28.20 -9.10
N ASP A 69 19.15 28.30 -8.03
CA ASP A 69 19.49 28.12 -6.62
C ASP A 69 20.60 27.07 -6.43
N ALA A 70 21.71 27.38 -5.77
CA ALA A 70 22.84 26.46 -5.63
C ALA A 70 22.45 25.11 -4.99
N ALA A 71 21.33 25.08 -4.25
CA ALA A 71 20.69 23.87 -3.76
C ALA A 71 20.15 22.98 -4.89
N SER A 72 19.46 23.52 -5.90
CA SER A 72 18.87 22.73 -6.98
C SER A 72 19.92 22.09 -7.90
N ILE A 73 21.14 22.65 -7.95
CA ILE A 73 22.29 22.05 -8.66
C ILE A 73 22.93 20.93 -7.84
N LEU A 74 23.01 21.06 -6.51
CA LEU A 74 23.55 20.03 -5.62
C LEU A 74 22.60 18.83 -5.42
N PHE A 75 21.28 19.06 -5.51
CA PHE A 75 20.25 18.02 -5.35
C PHE A 75 19.59 17.61 -6.66
N ARG A 76 20.15 17.98 -7.82
CA ARG A 76 19.61 17.60 -9.13
C ARG A 76 19.54 16.09 -9.33
N ASP A 77 20.47 15.36 -8.72
CA ASP A 77 20.50 13.90 -8.70
C ASP A 77 19.54 13.29 -7.68
N ASP A 78 19.09 14.03 -6.66
CA ASP A 78 18.10 13.55 -5.69
C ASP A 78 16.68 13.78 -6.20
N ALA A 79 16.41 14.95 -6.80
CA ALA A 79 15.12 15.27 -7.40
C ALA A 79 14.80 14.46 -8.67
N ALA A 80 15.79 13.80 -9.29
CA ALA A 80 15.62 12.93 -10.45
C ALA A 80 15.56 11.43 -10.10
N ARG A 81 15.84 11.07 -8.83
CA ARG A 81 15.71 9.69 -8.37
C ARG A 81 14.24 9.44 -8.05
N LYS A 82 13.56 8.73 -8.94
CA LYS A 82 12.22 8.18 -8.67
C LYS A 82 12.16 7.44 -7.35
N ASP A 83 13.29 6.86 -6.92
CA ASP A 83 13.43 6.17 -5.63
C ASP A 83 13.18 7.11 -4.44
N VAL A 84 13.67 8.35 -4.52
CA VAL A 84 13.46 9.40 -3.51
C VAL A 84 12.00 9.86 -3.52
N ASP A 85 11.34 9.87 -4.67
CA ASP A 85 9.92 10.23 -4.77
C ASP A 85 9.00 9.19 -4.10
N TYR A 86 9.29 7.89 -4.26
CA TYR A 86 8.53 6.83 -3.57
C TYR A 86 8.76 6.85 -2.07
N GLU A 87 10.03 6.94 -1.64
CA GLU A 87 10.37 7.04 -0.22
C GLU A 87 9.77 8.30 0.42
N ARG A 88 9.68 9.41 -0.33
CA ARG A 88 9.03 10.63 0.15
C ARG A 88 7.51 10.51 0.22
N ALA A 89 6.87 9.93 -0.80
CA ALA A 89 5.43 9.76 -0.84
C ALA A 89 4.91 8.80 0.25
N VAL A 90 5.66 7.73 0.53
CA VAL A 90 5.32 6.75 1.57
C VAL A 90 5.85 7.17 2.94
N GLY A 91 7.10 7.62 2.99
CA GLY A 91 7.79 8.04 4.21
C GLY A 91 7.16 9.27 4.84
N GLY A 92 6.70 10.24 4.04
CA GLY A 92 6.02 11.43 4.55
C GLY A 92 4.81 11.12 5.44
N GLU A 93 4.14 9.97 5.25
CA GLU A 93 3.00 9.56 6.06
C GLU A 93 3.39 8.69 7.26
N LEU A 94 4.43 7.87 7.13
CA LEU A 94 4.89 6.97 8.20
C LEU A 94 5.94 7.64 9.13
N ASP A 95 6.53 8.75 8.71
CA ASP A 95 7.54 9.50 9.45
C ASP A 95 6.97 10.06 10.75
N GLN A 96 5.72 10.51 10.77
CA GLN A 96 5.09 10.99 12.00
C GLN A 96 4.99 9.87 13.05
N PHE A 97 4.55 8.68 12.66
CA PHE A 97 4.49 7.51 13.56
C PHE A 97 5.88 7.03 13.98
N THR A 98 6.86 7.16 13.08
CA THR A 98 8.26 6.82 13.37
C THR A 98 8.85 7.80 14.37
N LEU A 99 8.59 9.10 14.22
CA LEU A 99 9.03 10.15 15.15
C LEU A 99 8.35 10.01 16.51
N ASP A 100 7.06 9.67 16.55
CA ASP A 100 6.34 9.41 17.79
C ASP A 100 6.89 8.17 18.51
N ALA A 101 7.17 7.08 17.78
CA ALA A 101 7.82 5.89 18.35
C ALA A 101 9.23 6.20 18.88
N MET A 102 10.02 7.01 18.16
CA MET A 102 11.34 7.46 18.63
C MET A 102 11.23 8.33 19.89
N LYS A 103 10.23 9.20 19.96
CA LYS A 103 9.96 10.07 21.12
C LYS A 103 9.54 9.26 22.35
N ASP A 104 8.78 8.19 22.14
CA ASP A 104 8.35 7.28 23.20
C ASP A 104 9.45 6.28 23.62
N GLY A 105 10.63 6.34 22.99
CA GLY A 105 11.77 5.46 23.27
C GLY A 105 11.64 4.06 22.70
N ASP A 106 10.62 3.81 21.87
CA ASP A 106 10.36 2.54 21.20
C ASP A 106 11.18 2.43 19.91
N THR A 107 12.48 2.19 20.08
CA THR A 107 13.44 2.08 18.97
C THR A 107 13.16 0.88 18.07
N GLU A 108 12.58 -0.19 18.62
CA GLU A 108 12.22 -1.38 17.86
C GLU A 108 11.09 -1.05 16.89
N ARG A 109 10.01 -0.43 17.37
CA ARG A 109 8.90 0.03 16.53
C ARG A 109 9.35 1.07 15.51
N ALA A 110 10.20 2.02 15.89
CA ALA A 110 10.74 3.00 14.94
C ALA A 110 11.55 2.32 13.82
N SER A 111 12.34 1.29 14.13
CA SER A 111 13.10 0.52 13.14
C SER A 111 12.20 -0.30 12.23
N ALA A 112 11.15 -0.93 12.79
CA ALA A 112 10.16 -1.69 12.05
C ALA A 112 9.37 -0.78 11.09
N LEU A 113 9.00 0.42 11.53
CA LEU A 113 8.32 1.41 10.69
C LEU A 113 9.21 1.87 9.53
N LYS A 114 10.50 2.15 9.76
CA LYS A 114 11.44 2.48 8.68
C LYS A 114 11.61 1.34 7.67
N ALA A 115 11.72 0.11 8.16
CA ALA A 115 11.82 -1.06 7.29
C ALA A 115 10.53 -1.27 6.48
N ALA A 116 9.36 -1.05 7.09
CA ALA A 116 8.07 -1.10 6.42
C ALA A 116 7.93 0.00 5.37
N THR A 117 8.37 1.23 5.66
CA THR A 117 8.40 2.34 4.68
C THR A 117 9.24 1.98 3.46
N ALA A 118 10.44 1.44 3.67
CA ALA A 118 11.33 1.04 2.58
C ALA A 118 10.73 -0.11 1.75
N ALA A 119 10.19 -1.14 2.42
CA ALA A 119 9.55 -2.27 1.75
C ALA A 119 8.31 -1.85 0.94
N LEU A 120 7.48 -0.95 1.48
CA LEU A 120 6.29 -0.45 0.81
C LEU A 120 6.64 0.46 -0.38
N SER A 121 7.69 1.28 -0.24
CA SER A 121 8.21 2.10 -1.34
C SER A 121 8.73 1.23 -2.48
N GLU A 122 9.41 0.12 -2.17
CA GLU A 122 9.85 -0.88 -3.15
C GLU A 122 8.67 -1.60 -3.81
N ASP A 123 7.65 -2.00 -3.04
CA ASP A 123 6.46 -2.64 -3.61
C ASP A 123 5.75 -1.72 -4.61
N PHE A 124 5.57 -0.43 -4.28
CA PHE A 124 4.97 0.53 -5.20
C PHE A 124 5.84 0.82 -6.44
N ARG A 125 7.16 0.82 -6.27
CA ARG A 125 8.09 0.95 -7.40
C ARG A 125 7.99 -0.26 -8.32
N ALA A 126 8.05 -1.46 -7.75
CA ALA A 126 7.98 -2.73 -8.48
C ALA A 126 6.62 -2.89 -9.17
N SER A 127 5.54 -2.50 -8.50
CA SER A 127 4.21 -2.51 -9.06
C SER A 127 4.06 -1.51 -10.21
N GLY A 128 4.81 -0.40 -10.21
CA GLY A 128 4.71 0.68 -11.20
C GLY A 128 3.53 1.61 -10.92
N THR A 129 3.18 1.77 -9.65
CA THR A 129 2.17 2.73 -9.20
C THR A 129 2.75 4.14 -9.26
N ASP A 130 1.98 5.11 -9.76
CA ASP A 130 2.46 6.49 -9.85
C ASP A 130 2.44 7.16 -8.47
N THR A 131 3.47 7.92 -8.12
CA THR A 131 3.64 8.53 -6.78
C THR A 131 2.48 9.46 -6.43
N ALA A 132 1.95 10.21 -7.40
CA ALA A 132 0.77 11.05 -7.20
C ALA A 132 -0.49 10.23 -6.84
N THR A 133 -0.62 9.00 -7.37
CA THR A 133 -1.73 8.11 -7.00
C THR A 133 -1.59 7.61 -5.55
N ILE A 134 -0.35 7.38 -5.10
CA ILE A 134 -0.04 6.96 -3.73
C ILE A 134 -0.38 8.08 -2.75
N GLU A 135 0.07 9.31 -3.03
CA GLU A 135 -0.22 10.50 -2.23
C GLU A 135 -1.72 10.80 -2.14
N GLU A 136 -2.45 10.66 -3.25
CA GLU A 136 -3.92 10.85 -3.26
C GLU A 136 -4.62 9.78 -2.41
N ALA A 137 -4.19 8.52 -2.49
CA ALA A 137 -4.75 7.45 -1.68
C ALA A 137 -4.52 7.68 -0.18
N PHE A 138 -3.30 8.04 0.23
CA PHE A 138 -3.00 8.37 1.62
C PHE A 138 -3.79 9.60 2.11
N THR A 139 -3.92 10.62 1.26
CA THR A 139 -4.69 11.82 1.60
C THR A 139 -6.17 11.49 1.85
N ILE A 140 -6.77 10.63 1.02
CA ILE A 140 -8.16 10.19 1.22
C ILE A 140 -8.31 9.44 2.54
N VAL A 141 -7.38 8.52 2.84
CA VAL A 141 -7.41 7.75 4.09
C VAL A 141 -7.25 8.68 5.30
N ARG A 142 -6.29 9.62 5.27
CA ARG A 142 -6.11 10.60 6.34
C ARG A 142 -7.34 11.48 6.54
N GLN A 143 -7.90 12.05 5.47
CA GLN A 143 -9.12 12.87 5.55
C GLN A 143 -10.30 12.09 6.14
N SER A 144 -10.37 10.79 5.87
CA SER A 144 -11.39 9.92 6.45
C SER A 144 -11.12 9.56 7.92
N ALA A 145 -9.84 9.45 8.31
CA ALA A 145 -9.40 9.18 9.67
C ALA A 145 -9.53 10.41 10.60
N ASP A 146 -9.31 11.61 10.06
CA ASP A 146 -9.44 12.89 10.75
C ASP A 146 -10.91 13.26 11.04
N SER A 147 -11.87 12.52 10.49
CA SER A 147 -13.27 12.65 10.90
C SER A 147 -13.42 12.23 12.37
N PHE A 148 -13.61 13.21 13.25
CA PHE A 148 -13.75 13.04 14.71
C PHE A 148 -14.94 12.16 15.14
N SER A 149 -15.79 11.74 14.21
CA SER A 149 -16.86 10.77 14.45
C SER A 149 -16.89 9.75 13.32
N PRO A 150 -16.97 8.44 13.64
CA PRO A 150 -17.25 7.44 12.64
C PRO A 150 -18.57 7.77 11.92
N PRO A 151 -18.66 7.57 10.60
CA PRO A 151 -19.90 7.78 9.87
C PRO A 151 -21.00 6.87 10.42
N THR A 152 -22.23 7.39 10.50
CA THR A 152 -23.38 6.56 10.92
C THR A 152 -23.69 5.51 9.85
N PRO A 153 -24.37 4.40 10.20
CA PRO A 153 -24.77 3.39 9.21
C PRO A 153 -25.52 3.98 8.01
N GLU A 154 -26.40 4.96 8.25
CA GLU A 154 -27.16 5.64 7.19
C GLU A 154 -26.25 6.49 6.28
N GLN A 155 -25.21 7.10 6.85
CA GLN A 155 -24.21 7.85 6.07
C GLN A 155 -23.32 6.90 5.25
N ILE A 156 -22.99 5.72 5.78
CA ILE A 156 -22.26 4.68 5.06
C ILE A 156 -23.11 4.19 3.87
N GLU A 157 -24.39 3.91 4.09
CA GLU A 157 -25.30 3.43 3.04
C GLU A 157 -25.52 4.51 1.96
N ALA A 158 -25.77 5.76 2.37
CA ALA A 158 -25.90 6.88 1.45
C ALA A 158 -24.61 7.13 0.65
N GLY A 159 -23.45 7.06 1.33
CA GLY A 159 -22.14 7.17 0.70
C GLY A 159 -21.88 6.05 -0.29
N PHE A 160 -22.25 4.81 0.04
CA PHE A 160 -22.16 3.66 -0.86
C PHE A 160 -23.02 3.86 -2.11
N ALA A 161 -24.30 4.23 -1.96
CA ALA A 161 -25.21 4.44 -3.09
C ALA A 161 -24.75 5.58 -4.02
N ALA A 162 -24.27 6.69 -3.44
CA ALA A 162 -23.72 7.81 -4.20
C ALA A 162 -22.47 7.38 -4.98
N SER A 163 -21.57 6.64 -4.33
CA SER A 163 -20.31 6.21 -4.93
C SER A 163 -20.51 5.15 -6.00
N MET A 164 -21.46 4.22 -5.82
CA MET A 164 -21.85 3.27 -6.86
C MET A 164 -22.42 3.98 -8.10
N THR A 165 -23.18 5.05 -7.90
CA THR A 165 -23.72 5.87 -9.00
C THR A 165 -22.60 6.58 -9.75
N GLU A 166 -21.63 7.17 -9.03
CA GLU A 166 -20.46 7.81 -9.63
C GLU A 166 -19.59 6.82 -10.40
N LEU A 167 -19.30 5.65 -9.81
CA LEU A 167 -18.50 4.59 -10.42
C LEU A 167 -19.17 4.06 -11.72
N THR A 168 -20.47 3.81 -11.66
CA THR A 168 -21.25 3.38 -12.85
C THR A 168 -21.21 4.46 -13.94
N SER A 169 -21.36 5.73 -13.56
CA SER A 169 -21.28 6.86 -14.51
C SER A 169 -19.89 7.03 -15.12
N ALA A 170 -18.84 6.64 -14.38
CA ALA A 170 -17.46 6.60 -14.84
C ALA A 170 -17.12 5.35 -15.67
N GLY A 171 -18.09 4.45 -15.93
CA GLY A 171 -17.91 3.24 -16.73
C GLY A 171 -17.25 2.07 -15.99
N VAL A 172 -17.22 2.10 -14.65
CA VAL A 172 -16.74 0.97 -13.84
C VAL A 172 -17.74 -0.17 -13.92
N THR A 173 -17.26 -1.37 -14.24
CA THR A 173 -18.09 -2.57 -14.40
C THR A 173 -18.12 -3.43 -13.13
N ASP A 174 -19.09 -4.34 -13.03
CA ASP A 174 -19.13 -5.32 -11.93
C ASP A 174 -17.88 -6.23 -11.90
N ALA A 175 -17.29 -6.49 -13.07
CA ALA A 175 -16.02 -7.22 -13.17
C ALA A 175 -14.87 -6.43 -12.52
N ASP A 176 -14.82 -5.11 -12.73
CA ASP A 176 -13.84 -4.23 -12.10
C ASP A 176 -13.99 -4.21 -10.57
N LEU A 177 -15.23 -4.14 -10.07
CA LEU A 177 -15.49 -4.21 -8.64
C LEU A 177 -15.11 -5.57 -8.05
N THR A 178 -15.26 -6.64 -8.82
CA THR A 178 -14.88 -8.00 -8.39
C THR A 178 -13.37 -8.13 -8.21
N ILE A 179 -12.58 -7.67 -9.18
CA ILE A 179 -11.11 -7.71 -9.07
C ILE A 179 -10.60 -6.81 -7.94
N ALA A 180 -11.21 -5.65 -7.72
CA ALA A 180 -10.85 -4.78 -6.61
C ALA A 180 -11.15 -5.42 -5.25
N ARG A 181 -12.31 -6.07 -5.10
CA ARG A 181 -12.64 -6.83 -3.88
C ARG A 181 -11.66 -7.98 -3.64
N GLN A 182 -11.23 -8.67 -4.70
CA GLN A 182 -10.24 -9.73 -4.59
C GLN A 182 -8.88 -9.19 -4.15
N PHE A 183 -8.44 -8.06 -4.70
CA PHE A 183 -7.25 -7.36 -4.28
C PHE A 183 -7.30 -6.94 -2.80
N ILE A 184 -8.39 -6.31 -2.35
CA ILE A 184 -8.57 -5.95 -0.93
C ILE A 184 -8.61 -7.19 -0.02
N ARG A 185 -9.20 -8.30 -0.48
CA ARG A 185 -9.20 -9.55 0.28
C ARG A 185 -7.79 -10.11 0.46
N ASP A 186 -6.97 -10.09 -0.59
CA ASP A 186 -5.59 -10.53 -0.49
C ASP A 186 -4.78 -9.59 0.41
N LEU A 187 -5.04 -8.28 0.37
CA LEU A 187 -4.45 -7.32 1.32
C LEU A 187 -4.83 -7.63 2.77
N GLU A 188 -6.09 -7.97 3.06
CA GLU A 188 -6.54 -8.34 4.40
C GLU A 188 -5.87 -9.63 4.91
N LEU A 189 -5.56 -10.57 4.02
CA LEU A 189 -4.85 -11.80 4.38
C LEU A 189 -3.40 -11.54 4.79
N VAL A 190 -2.74 -10.58 4.13
CA VAL A 190 -1.32 -10.25 4.37
C VAL A 190 -1.15 -9.17 5.45
N SER A 191 -2.09 -8.24 5.54
CA SER A 191 -2.14 -7.16 6.52
C SER A 191 -3.52 -7.11 7.16
N PRO A 192 -3.74 -7.87 8.25
CA PRO A 192 -5.03 -7.92 8.92
C PRO A 192 -5.47 -6.54 9.45
N GLY A 193 -6.74 -6.19 9.24
CA GLY A 193 -7.34 -4.94 9.71
C GLY A 193 -7.49 -3.85 8.65
N VAL A 194 -7.07 -4.09 7.41
CA VAL A 194 -7.27 -3.17 6.27
C VAL A 194 -8.75 -2.92 6.04
N VAL A 195 -9.57 -3.98 5.99
CA VAL A 195 -11.02 -3.85 5.76
C VAL A 195 -11.68 -3.10 6.91
N ALA A 196 -11.35 -3.46 8.15
CA ALA A 196 -11.90 -2.80 9.33
C ALA A 196 -11.54 -1.31 9.39
N SER A 197 -10.34 -0.93 8.97
CA SER A 197 -9.92 0.47 8.87
C SER A 197 -10.73 1.23 7.81
N LEU A 198 -10.85 0.66 6.61
CA LEU A 198 -11.58 1.28 5.50
C LEU A 198 -13.08 1.46 5.81
N GLU A 199 -13.69 0.49 6.49
CA GLU A 199 -15.09 0.55 6.91
C GLU A 199 -15.31 1.55 8.03
N ARG A 200 -14.45 1.54 9.06
CA ARG A 200 -14.54 2.43 10.23
C ARG A 200 -14.54 3.91 9.83
N HIS A 201 -13.81 4.26 8.79
CA HIS A 201 -13.66 5.63 8.32
C HIS A 201 -14.47 5.94 7.05
N GLY A 202 -15.20 4.95 6.51
CA GLY A 202 -15.95 5.11 5.25
C GLY A 202 -15.09 5.31 4.00
N ALA A 203 -13.76 5.22 4.13
CA ALA A 203 -12.81 5.36 3.02
C ALA A 203 -13.07 4.33 1.92
N GLY A 204 -13.53 3.13 2.29
CA GLY A 204 -13.86 2.06 1.34
C GLY A 204 -14.96 2.42 0.33
N ASN A 205 -15.79 3.43 0.64
CA ASN A 205 -16.80 3.92 -0.28
C ASN A 205 -16.28 5.03 -1.21
N ASN A 206 -15.09 5.59 -0.99
CA ASN A 206 -14.61 6.71 -1.79
C ASN A 206 -14.38 6.27 -3.26
N PRO A 207 -15.07 6.88 -4.25
CA PRO A 207 -15.01 6.42 -5.64
C PRO A 207 -13.64 6.63 -6.28
N LYS A 208 -12.81 7.56 -5.78
CA LYS A 208 -11.42 7.68 -6.22
C LYS A 208 -10.56 6.54 -5.70
N LEU A 209 -10.72 6.18 -4.43
CA LEU A 209 -9.98 5.07 -3.82
C LEU A 209 -10.37 3.73 -4.47
N VAL A 210 -11.66 3.52 -4.74
CA VAL A 210 -12.14 2.32 -5.46
C VAL A 210 -11.52 2.26 -6.86
N ARG A 211 -11.47 3.36 -7.60
CA ARG A 211 -10.82 3.41 -8.92
C ARG A 211 -9.31 3.15 -8.84
N ALA A 212 -8.63 3.68 -7.82
CA ALA A 212 -7.23 3.41 -7.58
C ALA A 212 -6.99 1.92 -7.29
N ALA A 213 -7.83 1.31 -6.45
CA ALA A 213 -7.77 -0.13 -6.16
C ALA A 213 -8.03 -0.99 -7.40
N ILE A 214 -8.99 -0.62 -8.27
CA ILE A 214 -9.21 -1.31 -9.55
C ILE A 214 -7.97 -1.22 -10.44
N LYS A 215 -7.40 -0.02 -10.58
CA LYS A 215 -6.21 0.21 -11.41
C LYS A 215 -5.03 -0.61 -10.91
N GLU A 216 -4.84 -0.64 -9.60
CA GLU A 216 -3.80 -1.42 -8.94
C GLU A 216 -4.01 -2.93 -9.10
N ALA A 217 -5.21 -3.42 -8.88
CA ALA A 217 -5.58 -4.83 -9.08
C ALA A 217 -5.31 -5.27 -10.53
N LYS A 218 -5.72 -4.47 -11.52
CA LYS A 218 -5.41 -4.75 -12.93
C LYS A 218 -3.91 -4.79 -13.20
N ARG A 219 -3.16 -3.86 -12.61
CA ARG A 219 -1.69 -3.79 -12.77
C ARG A 219 -0.99 -5.01 -12.19
N ARG A 220 -1.48 -5.52 -11.05
CA ARG A 220 -0.98 -6.74 -10.39
C ARG A 220 -1.47 -8.03 -11.07
N GLY A 221 -2.37 -7.93 -12.05
CA GLY A 221 -2.80 -9.03 -12.91
C GLY A 221 -4.10 -9.73 -12.48
N TYR A 222 -4.88 -9.12 -11.60
CA TYR A 222 -6.22 -9.59 -11.25
C TYR A 222 -7.16 -9.48 -12.46
N ARG A 223 -8.00 -10.50 -12.68
CA ARG A 223 -8.90 -10.62 -13.84
C ARG A 223 -10.22 -11.27 -13.47
#